data_AF-A0A955SHU8-F1
#
_entry.id   AF-A0A955SHU8-F1
#
_cell.length_a   1.000
_cell.length_b   1.000
_cell.length_c   1.000
_cell.angle_alpha   90.00
_cell.angle_beta   90.00
_cell.angle_gamma   90.00
#
_symmetry.space_group_name_H-M   'P 1'
#
loop_
_entity.id
_entity.type
_entity.pdbx_description
1 polymer ?
#
loop_
_entity_poly.entity_id
_entity_poly.type
_entity_poly.pdbx_seq_one_letter_code
_entity_poly.pdbx_strand_id
1 'polypeptide(L)'
;SPVIWGDRIFLTGADLDQRKIFCFDLTTGSLLWETAIQTPVVVDEDMKRTESMGDTGFGSPTAVTNGEQVVAFFGTNEIAAVDFTGKQIWSKWLGKPDSMYGVATSPCLFENKAILQLDQGSEEGPKSALYAFNPADGRIIWKTDRDVPASWSSPIAVDTGERKQILTAANPWVISYNPDNGVELWRAKVLE
;
A
#
# COMPACT_ATOMS: atom_id res chain seq x y z
N SER A 1 -1.02 10.96 5.51
CA SER A 1 0.18 11.75 5.91
C SER A 1 0.77 12.42 4.67
N PRO A 2 1.34 13.64 4.74
CA PRO A 2 2.06 14.25 3.61
C PRO A 2 3.40 13.56 3.34
N VAL A 3 3.75 13.43 2.06
CA VAL A 3 5.07 13.00 1.59
C VAL A 3 5.77 14.21 0.96
N ILE A 4 6.94 14.57 1.46
CA ILE A 4 7.70 15.72 0.93
C ILE A 4 8.87 15.21 0.11
N TRP A 5 9.03 15.73 -1.11
CA TRP A 5 10.19 15.45 -1.96
C TRP A 5 10.58 16.69 -2.75
N GLY A 6 11.77 17.23 -2.49
CA GLY A 6 12.20 18.49 -3.07
C GLY A 6 11.27 19.63 -2.67
N ASP A 7 10.69 20.31 -3.66
CA ASP A 7 9.75 21.42 -3.52
C ASP A 7 8.27 20.98 -3.57
N ARG A 8 7.98 19.68 -3.48
CA ARG A 8 6.63 19.12 -3.60
C ARG A 8 6.15 18.44 -2.33
N ILE A 9 4.86 18.59 -2.05
CA ILE A 9 4.10 17.82 -1.07
C ILE A 9 3.11 16.94 -1.82
N PHE A 10 3.10 15.64 -1.54
CA PHE A 10 2.10 14.71 -2.02
C PHE A 10 1.15 14.28 -0.91
N LEU A 11 -0.15 14.26 -1.22
CA LEU A 11 -1.22 13.83 -0.32
C LEU A 11 -2.14 12.85 -1.02
N THR A 12 -2.72 11.94 -0.24
CA THR A 12 -3.80 11.04 -0.66
C THR A 12 -5.12 11.56 -0.11
N GLY A 13 -6.18 11.45 -0.91
CA GLY A 13 -7.53 11.68 -0.45
C GLY A 13 -8.48 10.77 -1.21
N ALA A 14 -9.52 10.29 -0.55
CA ALA A 14 -10.48 9.41 -1.20
C ALA A 14 -11.84 9.49 -0.52
N ASP A 15 -12.88 9.32 -1.32
CA ASP A 15 -14.26 9.12 -0.92
C ASP A 15 -14.78 7.79 -1.53
N LEU A 16 -16.10 7.58 -1.49
CA LEU A 16 -16.73 6.37 -2.01
C LEU A 16 -16.54 6.19 -3.52
N ASP A 17 -16.45 7.30 -4.27
CA ASP A 17 -16.46 7.31 -5.71
C ASP A 17 -15.05 7.50 -6.30
N GLN A 18 -14.21 8.28 -5.62
CA GLN A 18 -12.95 8.78 -6.13
C GLN A 18 -11.80 8.56 -5.17
N ARG A 19 -10.66 8.18 -5.73
CA ARG A 19 -9.38 8.02 -5.04
C ARG A 19 -8.44 8.99 -5.75
N LYS A 20 -7.81 9.89 -5.01
CA LYS A 20 -7.01 10.98 -5.56
C LYS A 20 -5.63 11.04 -4.94
N ILE A 21 -4.67 11.41 -5.77
CA ILE A 21 -3.36 11.89 -5.35
C ILE A 21 -3.29 13.38 -5.68
N PHE A 22 -2.85 14.18 -4.72
CA PHE A 22 -2.69 15.62 -4.86
C PHE A 22 -1.21 15.96 -4.77
N CYS A 23 -0.79 16.98 -5.51
CA CYS A 23 0.53 17.57 -5.39
C CYS A 23 0.41 19.06 -5.14
N PHE A 24 1.10 19.53 -4.10
CA PHE A 24 1.19 20.93 -3.74
C PHE A 24 2.64 21.40 -3.80
N ASP A 25 2.80 22.69 -4.06
CA ASP A 25 4.08 23.38 -3.91
C ASP A 25 4.39 23.57 -2.41
N LEU A 26 5.58 23.15 -1.98
CA LEU A 26 5.99 23.16 -0.58
C LEU A 26 6.11 24.57 -0.01
N THR A 27 6.46 25.55 -0.84
CA THR A 27 6.74 26.92 -0.39
C THR A 27 5.47 27.75 -0.29
N THR A 28 4.60 27.64 -1.28
CA THR A 28 3.38 28.46 -1.43
C THR A 28 2.13 27.76 -0.93
N GLY A 29 2.15 26.42 -0.80
CA GLY A 29 0.97 25.61 -0.51
C GLY A 29 -0.01 25.52 -1.68
N SER A 30 0.36 26.00 -2.87
CA SER A 30 -0.53 26.01 -4.04
C SER A 30 -0.72 24.59 -4.59
N LEU A 31 -1.95 24.23 -4.96
CA LEU A 31 -2.23 22.98 -5.67
C LEU A 31 -1.58 23.03 -7.06
N LEU A 32 -0.64 22.13 -7.33
CA LEU A 32 0.02 21.99 -8.62
C LEU A 32 -0.78 21.09 -9.57
N TRP A 33 -1.27 19.97 -9.04
CA TRP A 33 -2.15 19.05 -9.76
C TRP A 33 -2.89 18.13 -8.78
N GLU A 34 -4.01 17.57 -9.26
CA GLU A 34 -4.70 16.44 -8.64
C GLU A 34 -5.01 15.38 -9.69
N THR A 35 -4.93 14.12 -9.29
CA THR A 35 -5.14 12.98 -10.18
C THR A 35 -6.16 12.04 -9.58
N ALA A 36 -7.33 11.93 -10.22
CA ALA A 36 -8.31 10.90 -9.91
C ALA A 36 -7.85 9.56 -10.49
N ILE A 37 -7.61 8.58 -9.61
CA ILE A 37 -7.15 7.25 -9.97
C ILE A 37 -8.27 6.50 -10.68
N GLN A 38 -7.99 6.07 -11.90
CA GLN A 38 -8.84 5.22 -12.71
C GLN A 38 -8.29 3.81 -12.66
N THR A 39 -8.97 2.92 -11.95
CA THR A 39 -8.62 1.50 -11.91
C THR A 39 -9.55 0.72 -12.85
N PRO A 40 -9.01 -0.02 -13.83
CA PRO A 40 -9.81 -0.94 -14.63
C PRO A 40 -10.58 -1.89 -13.72
N VAL A 41 -11.91 -1.79 -13.70
CA VAL A 41 -12.77 -2.64 -12.88
C VAL A 41 -12.92 -3.98 -13.59
N VAL A 42 -12.57 -5.07 -12.91
CA VAL A 42 -13.08 -6.40 -13.25
C VAL A 42 -14.48 -6.45 -12.65
N VAL A 43 -15.48 -6.16 -13.47
CA VAL A 43 -16.88 -6.12 -13.03
C VAL A 43 -17.34 -7.57 -12.90
N ASP A 44 -17.44 -8.04 -11.66
CA ASP A 44 -18.36 -9.13 -11.33
C ASP A 44 -19.66 -8.46 -10.89
N GLU A 45 -20.80 -8.86 -11.46
CA GLU A 45 -22.10 -8.17 -11.33
C GLU A 45 -22.60 -8.14 -9.87
N ASP A 46 -22.07 -9.02 -9.01
CA ASP A 46 -22.33 -9.06 -7.57
C ASP A 46 -21.40 -8.15 -6.71
N MET A 47 -20.40 -7.51 -7.32
CA MET A 47 -19.38 -6.73 -6.63
C MET A 47 -19.66 -5.23 -6.61
N LYS A 48 -20.79 -4.82 -6.01
CA LYS A 48 -20.92 -3.44 -5.53
C LYS A 48 -19.70 -3.14 -4.66
N ARG A 49 -18.87 -2.16 -5.09
CA ARG A 49 -17.72 -1.65 -4.36
C ARG A 49 -18.16 -1.46 -2.90
N THR A 50 -17.53 -2.24 -2.03
CA THR A 50 -17.91 -2.47 -0.64
C THR A 50 -18.52 -1.25 0.06
N GLU A 51 -19.79 -1.36 0.44
CA GLU A 51 -20.37 -0.55 1.52
C GLU A 51 -19.75 -1.04 2.85
N SER A 52 -18.61 -0.49 3.23
CA SER A 52 -18.06 -0.37 4.59
C SER A 52 -16.65 0.23 4.44
N MET A 53 -16.16 1.20 5.20
CA MET A 53 -16.39 1.57 6.60
C MET A 53 -16.27 3.09 6.77
N GLY A 54 -17.36 3.74 7.18
CA GLY A 54 -17.43 5.20 7.30
C GLY A 54 -16.47 5.81 8.34
N ASP A 55 -15.96 4.99 9.27
CA ASP A 55 -15.23 5.49 10.43
C ASP A 55 -13.72 5.68 10.19
N THR A 56 -13.12 4.97 9.22
CA THR A 56 -11.66 5.00 8.98
C THR A 56 -11.24 5.68 7.68
N GLY A 57 -12.19 6.12 6.84
CA GLY A 57 -11.93 6.75 5.54
C GLY A 57 -11.23 5.85 4.50
N PHE A 58 -11.13 6.32 3.25
CA PHE A 58 -10.52 5.57 2.15
C PHE A 58 -9.10 6.02 1.77
N GLY A 59 -8.63 7.13 2.35
CA GLY A 59 -7.33 7.76 2.06
C GLY A 59 -6.29 7.62 3.18
N SER A 60 -6.51 6.71 4.14
CA SER A 60 -5.69 6.58 5.35
C SER A 60 -4.24 6.19 5.13
N PRO A 61 -3.90 5.29 4.18
CA PRO A 61 -2.51 4.99 3.86
C PRO A 61 -1.73 6.21 3.38
N THR A 62 -0.47 6.27 3.78
CA THR A 62 0.50 7.25 3.30
C THR A 62 1.11 6.77 1.99
N ALA A 63 1.20 7.66 0.99
CA ALA A 63 1.90 7.36 -0.25
C ALA A 63 3.43 7.26 -0.04
N VAL A 64 4.17 6.84 -1.07
CA VAL A 64 5.63 6.83 -1.08
C VAL A 64 6.16 7.29 -2.43
N THR A 65 7.39 7.82 -2.46
CA THR A 65 8.02 8.26 -3.70
C THR A 65 9.52 7.99 -3.72
N ASN A 66 10.03 7.68 -4.91
CA ASN A 66 11.46 7.56 -5.22
C ASN A 66 12.02 8.82 -5.92
N GLY A 67 11.22 9.88 -6.06
CA GLY A 67 11.58 11.08 -6.81
C GLY A 67 11.18 11.08 -8.29
N GLU A 68 10.65 9.98 -8.80
CA GLU A 68 10.20 9.85 -10.20
C GLU A 68 8.69 9.62 -10.28
N GLN A 69 8.16 8.81 -9.36
CA GLN A 69 6.74 8.50 -9.25
C GLN A 69 6.29 8.47 -7.79
N VAL A 70 4.98 8.64 -7.59
CA VAL A 70 4.30 8.53 -6.30
C VAL A 70 3.42 7.29 -6.35
N VAL A 71 3.65 6.36 -5.42
CA VAL A 71 2.85 5.14 -5.26
C VAL A 71 1.93 5.32 -4.05
N ALA A 72 0.63 5.08 -4.24
CA ALA A 72 -0.37 5.20 -3.19
C ALA A 72 -1.22 3.93 -3.10
N PHE A 73 -1.66 3.61 -1.89
CA PHE A 73 -2.63 2.55 -1.60
C PHE A 73 -3.88 3.16 -0.97
N PHE A 74 -5.04 2.61 -1.25
CA PHE A 74 -6.33 3.14 -0.80
C PHE A 74 -7.15 2.08 -0.09
N GLY A 75 -8.09 2.51 0.75
CA GLY A 75 -8.99 1.66 1.54
C GLY A 75 -9.88 0.70 0.76
N THR A 76 -9.89 0.86 -0.56
CA THR A 76 -10.63 0.04 -1.52
C THR A 76 -9.78 -1.09 -2.12
N ASN A 77 -8.62 -1.37 -1.52
CA ASN A 77 -7.62 -2.32 -2.02
C ASN A 77 -7.07 -1.98 -3.40
N GLU A 78 -7.03 -0.69 -3.75
CA GLU A 78 -6.39 -0.21 -4.96
C GLU A 78 -5.00 0.34 -4.64
N ILE A 79 -4.02 -0.09 -5.42
CA ILE A 79 -2.68 0.48 -5.44
C ILE A 79 -2.45 1.12 -6.81
N ALA A 80 -1.88 2.31 -6.84
CA ALA A 80 -1.64 3.06 -8.07
C ALA A 80 -0.34 3.85 -8.01
N ALA A 81 0.19 4.18 -9.19
CA ALA A 81 1.30 5.11 -9.33
C ALA A 81 0.98 6.24 -10.32
N VAL A 82 1.43 7.44 -9.97
CA VAL A 82 1.43 8.62 -10.85
C VAL A 82 2.85 9.15 -10.96
N ASP A 83 3.20 9.76 -12.09
CA ASP A 83 4.46 10.48 -12.21
C ASP A 83 4.38 11.86 -11.53
N PHE A 84 5.50 12.58 -11.47
CA PHE A 84 5.57 13.90 -10.82
C PHE A 84 4.78 15.01 -11.56
N THR A 85 4.30 14.73 -12.77
CA THR A 85 3.39 15.63 -13.52
C THR A 85 1.93 15.36 -13.19
N GLY A 86 1.63 14.32 -12.41
CA GLY A 86 0.28 13.89 -12.07
C GLY A 86 -0.32 12.92 -13.09
N LYS A 87 0.45 12.43 -14.05
CA LYS A 87 -0.06 11.44 -15.01
C LYS A 87 -0.08 10.06 -14.36
N GLN A 88 -1.23 9.39 -14.37
CA GLN A 88 -1.33 8.00 -13.95
C GLN A 88 -0.46 7.10 -14.83
N ILE A 89 0.44 6.34 -14.20
CA ILE A 89 1.30 5.36 -14.84
C ILE A 89 0.58 4.02 -14.88
N TRP A 90 0.08 3.58 -13.73
CA TRP A 90 -0.65 2.32 -13.58
C TRP A 90 -1.55 2.34 -12.34
N SER A 91 -2.51 1.42 -12.31
CA SER A 91 -3.37 1.15 -11.16
C SER A 91 -3.72 -0.34 -11.15
N LYS A 92 -3.94 -0.90 -9.96
CA LYS A 92 -4.32 -2.30 -9.77
C LYS A 92 -5.25 -2.44 -8.57
N TRP A 93 -6.34 -3.17 -8.78
CA TRP A 93 -7.23 -3.59 -7.70
C TRP A 93 -6.80 -4.97 -7.19
N LEU A 94 -6.60 -5.10 -5.88
CA LEU A 94 -6.14 -6.32 -5.21
C LEU A 94 -7.32 -7.17 -4.69
N GLY A 95 -8.51 -6.93 -5.23
CA GLY A 95 -9.75 -7.61 -4.84
C GLY A 95 -10.49 -6.91 -3.71
N LYS A 96 -11.69 -7.42 -3.41
CA LYS A 96 -12.57 -6.86 -2.38
C LYS A 96 -11.87 -6.84 -1.02
N PRO A 97 -11.83 -5.69 -0.31
CA PRO A 97 -11.32 -5.63 1.06
C PRO A 97 -12.05 -6.61 1.98
N ASP A 98 -11.29 -7.34 2.78
CA ASP A 98 -11.80 -8.29 3.78
C ASP A 98 -11.24 -7.95 5.17
N SER A 99 -11.61 -6.79 5.71
CA SER A 99 -11.10 -6.30 6.99
C SER A 99 -12.22 -5.64 7.77
N MET A 100 -12.32 -5.92 9.08
CA MET A 100 -13.33 -5.38 9.98
C MET A 100 -13.16 -3.88 10.29
N TYR A 101 -11.98 -3.31 10.04
CA TYR A 101 -11.66 -1.91 10.36
C TYR A 101 -11.01 -1.15 9.20
N GLY A 102 -11.24 -1.59 7.95
CA GLY A 102 -10.61 -0.99 6.78
C GLY A 102 -9.10 -1.27 6.72
N VAL A 103 -8.34 -0.36 6.11
CA VAL A 103 -6.88 -0.49 5.96
C VAL A 103 -6.15 0.73 6.52
N ALA A 104 -4.99 0.51 7.14
CA ALA A 104 -4.08 1.58 7.53
C ALA A 104 -2.63 1.34 7.08
N THR A 105 -2.34 0.15 6.55
CA THR A 105 -1.03 -0.20 5.98
C THR A 105 -0.66 0.79 4.88
N SER A 106 0.56 1.33 4.98
CA SER A 106 1.16 2.19 3.97
C SER A 106 2.25 1.41 3.24
N PRO A 107 2.38 1.54 1.91
CA PRO A 107 3.51 0.94 1.21
C PRO A 107 4.83 1.53 1.70
N CYS A 108 5.93 0.80 1.50
CA CYS A 108 7.28 1.35 1.59
C CYS A 108 8.05 1.09 0.30
N LEU A 109 9.09 1.89 0.04
CA LEU A 109 10.01 1.65 -1.07
C LEU A 109 11.27 0.99 -0.54
N PHE A 110 11.73 -0.02 -1.26
CA PHE A 110 13.02 -0.63 -1.02
C PHE A 110 13.67 -1.00 -2.34
N GLU A 111 14.83 -0.41 -2.60
CA GLU A 111 15.49 -0.46 -3.90
C GLU A 111 14.51 -0.09 -5.02
N ASN A 112 14.31 -0.97 -6.02
CA ASN A 112 13.39 -0.75 -7.13
C ASN A 112 12.02 -1.44 -6.92
N LYS A 113 11.55 -1.54 -5.68
CA LYS A 113 10.28 -2.21 -5.33
C LYS A 113 9.40 -1.35 -4.42
N ALA A 114 8.10 -1.35 -4.68
CA ALA A 114 7.09 -0.91 -3.74
C ALA A 114 6.55 -2.12 -2.98
N ILE A 115 6.74 -2.14 -1.67
CA ILE A 115 6.37 -3.25 -0.79
C ILE A 115 5.07 -2.90 -0.07
N LEU A 116 4.10 -3.81 -0.09
CA LEU A 116 2.82 -3.65 0.58
C LEU A 116 2.51 -4.88 1.43
N GLN A 117 2.35 -4.67 2.74
CA GLN A 117 1.77 -5.66 3.65
C GLN A 117 0.25 -5.49 3.62
N LEU A 118 -0.48 -6.44 3.06
CA LEU A 118 -1.94 -6.44 3.04
C LEU A 118 -2.43 -7.64 3.85
N ASP A 119 -2.62 -7.44 5.15
CA ASP A 119 -3.13 -8.45 6.06
C ASP A 119 -4.64 -8.29 6.23
N GLN A 120 -5.39 -9.34 5.92
CA GLN A 120 -6.86 -9.31 5.88
C GLN A 120 -7.45 -10.71 6.09
N GLY A 121 -8.76 -10.81 6.26
CA GLY A 121 -9.47 -12.03 6.64
C GLY A 121 -9.57 -12.20 8.15
N SER A 122 -9.86 -13.42 8.59
CA SER A 122 -10.02 -13.79 10.01
C SER A 122 -8.92 -14.76 10.45
N GLU A 123 -8.89 -15.10 11.75
CA GLU A 123 -7.99 -16.13 12.27
C GLU A 123 -8.22 -17.51 11.62
N GLU A 124 -9.47 -17.87 11.34
CA GLU A 124 -9.84 -19.16 10.72
C GLU A 124 -9.70 -19.15 9.18
N GLY A 125 -9.62 -17.97 8.58
CA GLY A 125 -9.54 -17.79 7.13
C GLY A 125 -8.65 -16.60 6.76
N PRO A 126 -7.33 -16.66 7.02
CA PRO A 126 -6.41 -15.59 6.69
C PRO A 126 -6.29 -15.45 5.17
N LYS A 127 -6.32 -14.20 4.69
CA LYS A 127 -6.14 -13.83 3.28
C LYS A 127 -4.99 -12.82 3.13
N SER A 128 -4.08 -12.87 4.09
CA SER A 128 -2.97 -11.94 4.24
C SER A 128 -1.87 -12.23 3.21
N ALA A 129 -1.27 -11.18 2.65
CA ALA A 129 -0.18 -11.31 1.70
C ALA A 129 0.80 -10.13 1.76
N LEU A 130 2.07 -10.41 1.54
CA LEU A 130 3.12 -9.43 1.30
C LEU A 130 3.37 -9.34 -0.20
N TYR A 131 3.32 -8.15 -0.75
CA TYR A 131 3.54 -7.90 -2.17
C TYR A 131 4.80 -7.08 -2.39
N ALA A 132 5.52 -7.38 -3.47
CA ALA A 132 6.46 -6.46 -4.08
C ALA A 132 6.00 -6.12 -5.51
N PHE A 133 5.80 -4.84 -5.76
CA PHE A 133 5.49 -4.31 -7.09
C PHE A 133 6.71 -3.62 -7.68
N ASN A 134 6.86 -3.70 -8.99
CA ASN A 134 7.71 -2.79 -9.73
C ASN A 134 7.00 -1.42 -9.80
N PRO A 135 7.58 -0.35 -9.21
CA PRO A 135 6.94 0.97 -9.19
C PRO A 135 6.71 1.59 -10.56
N ALA A 136 7.47 1.18 -11.59
CA ALA A 136 7.37 1.76 -12.93
C ALA A 136 6.20 1.22 -13.78
N ASP A 137 5.71 0.01 -13.50
CA ASP A 137 4.70 -0.66 -14.34
C ASP A 137 3.60 -1.39 -13.55
N GLY A 138 3.71 -1.47 -12.22
CA GLY A 138 2.73 -2.13 -11.36
C GLY A 138 2.74 -3.65 -11.45
N ARG A 139 3.75 -4.25 -12.11
CA ARG A 139 3.92 -5.70 -12.16
C ARG A 139 4.29 -6.22 -10.78
N ILE A 140 3.62 -7.30 -10.37
CA ILE A 140 4.00 -8.04 -9.16
C ILE A 140 5.32 -8.75 -9.46
N ILE A 141 6.37 -8.40 -8.71
CA ILE A 141 7.68 -9.04 -8.77
C ILE A 141 7.60 -10.37 -8.01
N TRP A 142 7.04 -10.33 -6.81
CA TRP A 142 6.72 -11.51 -6.00
C TRP A 142 5.54 -11.21 -5.08
N LYS A 143 4.89 -12.28 -4.63
CA LYS A 143 3.82 -12.27 -3.64
C LYS A 143 4.05 -13.45 -2.69
N THR A 144 3.96 -13.18 -1.40
CA THR A 144 4.05 -14.20 -0.36
C THR A 144 2.75 -14.22 0.42
N ASP A 145 2.06 -15.34 0.40
CA ASP A 145 0.92 -15.57 1.29
C ASP A 145 1.39 -15.66 2.74
N ARG A 146 0.62 -15.07 3.64
CA ARG A 146 0.95 -14.95 5.06
C ARG A 146 -0.14 -15.62 5.86
N ASP A 147 0.25 -16.62 6.65
CA ASP A 147 -0.65 -17.30 7.56
C ASP A 147 -0.77 -16.52 8.89
N VAL A 148 -1.39 -15.35 8.79
CA VAL A 148 -1.66 -14.43 9.91
C VAL A 148 -3.02 -13.76 9.71
N PRO A 149 -3.78 -13.48 10.79
CA PRO A 149 -5.05 -12.76 10.69
C PRO A 149 -4.83 -11.30 10.21
N ALA A 150 -5.94 -10.60 9.99
CA ALA A 150 -5.92 -9.18 9.62
C ALA A 150 -5.05 -8.34 10.58
N SER A 151 -4.30 -7.41 10.02
CA SER A 151 -3.50 -6.44 10.76
C SER A 151 -3.39 -5.13 9.98
N TRP A 152 -3.07 -4.04 10.68
CA TRP A 152 -3.01 -2.68 10.10
C TRP A 152 -1.58 -2.12 10.04
N SER A 153 -0.58 -2.98 10.18
CA SER A 153 0.83 -2.59 10.21
C SER A 153 1.36 -2.27 8.82
N SER A 154 2.26 -1.29 8.74
CA SER A 154 3.04 -1.02 7.53
C SER A 154 4.35 -1.82 7.58
N PRO A 155 4.84 -2.36 6.43
CA PRO A 155 6.11 -3.05 6.39
C PRO A 155 7.28 -2.06 6.56
N ILE A 156 8.35 -2.50 7.19
CA ILE A 156 9.60 -1.73 7.31
C ILE A 156 10.69 -2.45 6.53
N ALA A 157 11.30 -1.76 5.58
CA ALA A 157 12.48 -2.26 4.91
C ALA A 157 13.73 -1.86 5.68
N VAL A 158 14.62 -2.82 5.93
CA VAL A 158 15.83 -2.64 6.74
C VAL A 158 17.03 -3.19 5.98
N ASP A 159 18.09 -2.40 5.92
CA ASP A 159 19.43 -2.85 5.55
C ASP A 159 20.34 -2.68 6.78
N THR A 160 20.77 -3.79 7.38
CA THR A 160 21.67 -3.78 8.54
C THR A 160 23.15 -3.78 8.16
N GLY A 161 23.48 -3.74 6.85
CA GLY A 161 24.82 -3.98 6.32
C GLY A 161 25.16 -5.47 6.22
N GLU A 162 24.67 -6.29 7.15
CA GLU A 162 24.81 -7.76 7.08
C GLU A 162 23.68 -8.42 6.30
N ARG A 163 22.48 -7.82 6.33
CA ARG A 163 21.28 -8.37 5.70
C ARG A 163 20.27 -7.28 5.35
N LYS A 164 19.73 -7.41 4.15
CA LYS A 164 18.52 -6.71 3.70
C LYS A 164 17.29 -7.55 4.02
N GLN A 165 16.27 -6.95 4.61
CA GLN A 165 15.04 -7.63 5.00
C GLN A 165 13.83 -6.70 5.02
N ILE A 166 12.66 -7.27 4.76
CA ILE A 166 11.37 -6.64 5.01
C ILE A 166 10.84 -7.19 6.33
N LEU A 167 10.61 -6.32 7.30
CA LEU A 167 10.00 -6.65 8.58
C LEU A 167 8.53 -6.29 8.55
N THR A 168 7.70 -7.19 9.07
CA THR A 168 6.27 -6.97 9.26
C THR A 168 5.84 -7.37 10.65
N ALA A 169 4.80 -6.71 11.16
CA ALA A 169 4.15 -7.07 12.41
C ALA A 169 2.71 -7.49 12.15
N ALA A 170 2.31 -8.62 12.71
CA ALA A 170 0.94 -9.15 12.73
C ALA A 170 0.70 -9.83 14.08
N ASN A 171 -0.54 -10.17 14.43
CA ASN A 171 -0.78 -10.92 15.66
C ASN A 171 -0.40 -12.41 15.46
N PRO A 172 0.41 -13.06 16.35
CA PRO A 172 1.30 -12.53 17.40
C PRO A 172 2.76 -12.35 16.94
N TRP A 173 3.01 -12.26 15.64
CA TRP A 173 4.33 -12.39 15.02
C TRP A 173 4.96 -11.07 14.59
N VAL A 174 6.28 -10.96 14.81
CA VAL A 174 7.15 -10.21 13.90
C VAL A 174 7.75 -11.20 12.92
N ILE A 175 7.68 -10.89 11.63
CA ILE A 175 8.15 -11.76 10.54
C ILE A 175 9.10 -10.98 9.64
N SER A 176 10.21 -11.62 9.25
CA SER A 176 11.20 -11.09 8.32
C SER A 176 11.15 -11.85 6.99
N TYR A 177 11.26 -11.10 5.90
CA TYR A 177 11.26 -11.63 4.54
C TYR A 177 12.47 -11.14 3.76
N ASN A 178 12.96 -11.98 2.86
CA ASN A 178 13.97 -11.62 1.88
C ASN A 178 13.36 -10.64 0.86
N PRO A 179 13.92 -9.44 0.67
CA PRO A 179 13.34 -8.43 -0.22
C PRO A 179 13.35 -8.81 -1.70
N ASP A 180 14.23 -9.73 -2.12
CA ASP A 180 14.41 -10.10 -3.52
C ASP A 180 13.35 -11.08 -4.02
N ASN A 181 12.89 -11.98 -3.14
CA ASN A 181 12.01 -13.08 -3.52
C ASN A 181 10.82 -13.31 -2.58
N GLY A 182 10.70 -12.54 -1.50
CA GLY A 182 9.61 -12.64 -0.53
C GLY A 182 9.67 -13.88 0.36
N VAL A 183 10.74 -14.67 0.32
CA VAL A 183 10.88 -15.86 1.17
C VAL A 183 11.04 -15.43 2.63
N GLU A 184 10.27 -16.04 3.52
CA GLU A 184 10.42 -15.83 4.96
C GLU A 184 11.81 -16.26 5.44
N LEU A 185 12.46 -15.38 6.20
CA LEU A 185 13.79 -15.61 6.76
C LEU A 185 13.72 -16.08 8.21
N TRP A 186 12.80 -15.50 8.99
CA TRP A 186 12.54 -15.86 10.37
C TRP A 186 11.22 -15.24 10.83
N ARG A 187 10.64 -15.78 11.91
CA ARG A 187 9.56 -15.16 12.67
C ARG A 187 9.77 -15.31 14.17
N ALA A 188 9.27 -14.35 14.94
CA ALA A 188 9.32 -14.33 16.39
C ALA A 188 7.93 -14.07 16.97
N LYS A 189 7.50 -14.87 17.95
CA LYS A 189 6.27 -14.64 18.71
C LYS A 189 6.53 -13.52 19.71
N VAL A 190 5.82 -12.42 19.62
CA VAL A 190 6.05 -11.21 20.44
C VAL A 190 4.83 -10.77 21.25
N LEU A 191 3.70 -11.43 21.07
CA LEU A 191 2.48 -11.24 21.88
C LEU A 191 2.05 -12.60 22.45
N GLU A 192 1.65 -12.61 23.71
CA GLU A 192 1.17 -13.80 24.43
C GLU A 192 -0.34 -13.97 24.31
#